data_AF-A0A8T5T4L8-F1
#
_entry.id   AF-A0A8T5T4L8-F1
#
_cell.length_a   1.000
_cell.length_b   1.000
_cell.length_c   1.000
_cell.angle_alpha   90.00
_cell.angle_beta   90.00
_cell.angle_gamma   90.00
#
_symmetry.space_group_name_H-M   'P 1'
#
loop_
_entity.id
_entity.type
_entity.pdbx_description
1 polymer ?
#
loop_
_entity_poly.entity_id
_entity_poly.type
_entity_poly.pdbx_seq_one_letter_code
_entity_poly.pdbx_strand_id
1 'polypeptide(L)'
;MFNITQCYNGVNIGSVSVNFVNIDDENNINIIKRPHLGNPSEVLDEILAENKSLKECFYKVSGSFGDVSEVVAVERGISSFDEKFSVVLSLGGEAFVLYILDVDGHIVNVLSHDKCAAGSGEFFIQQIDRLNITLPEAIILAGKGKKIEIASRCSVHCKSDITHKLNRGETSVEDVLASVLSSMASKIKGLLFQSRVDVKRLLLIGGVALNDAFVKILREQLEDVEVVVKDVSSVFEAYGSALLEKDSPKQTELILNTSKSFSTLPSLEQFRDQVTIIPPVEHKKDFAENTPFILG
;
A
#
# COMPACT_ATOMS: atom_id res chain seq x y z
N MET A 1 -19.01 -19.88 35.36
CA MET A 1 -18.37 -18.65 34.85
C MET A 1 -17.92 -18.99 33.44
N PHE A 2 -18.67 -18.56 32.42
CA PHE A 2 -18.22 -18.73 31.04
C PHE A 2 -17.06 -17.75 30.84
N ASN A 3 -15.86 -18.26 30.59
CA ASN A 3 -14.76 -17.42 30.11
C ASN A 3 -15.21 -16.90 28.74
N ILE A 4 -15.64 -15.65 28.67
CA ILE A 4 -15.76 -14.95 27.41
C ILE A 4 -14.33 -14.70 26.99
N THR A 5 -13.83 -15.45 26.01
CA THR A 5 -12.55 -15.18 25.37
C THR A 5 -12.59 -13.75 24.85
N GLN A 6 -11.75 -12.88 25.39
CA GLN A 6 -11.64 -11.52 24.91
C GLN A 6 -10.85 -11.53 23.60
N CYS A 7 -11.25 -10.63 22.72
CA CYS A 7 -10.67 -10.49 21.41
C CYS A 7 -10.47 -9.00 21.10
N TYR A 8 -9.36 -8.70 20.44
CA TYR A 8 -8.89 -7.35 20.20
C TYR A 8 -8.67 -7.17 18.70
N ASN A 9 -9.46 -6.30 18.11
CA ASN A 9 -9.42 -5.99 16.70
C ASN A 9 -8.65 -4.70 16.47
N GLY A 10 -7.62 -4.78 15.64
CA GLY A 10 -6.96 -3.64 15.07
C GLY A 10 -7.38 -3.47 13.63
N VAL A 11 -7.78 -2.26 13.27
CA VAL A 11 -8.15 -1.89 11.91
C VAL A 11 -7.21 -0.79 11.45
N ASN A 12 -6.67 -0.90 10.25
CA ASN A 12 -5.99 0.19 9.57
C ASN A 12 -6.70 0.44 8.24
N ILE A 13 -7.22 1.66 8.07
CA ILE A 13 -7.78 2.09 6.80
C ILE A 13 -6.72 2.92 6.08
N GLY A 14 -5.90 2.21 5.31
CA GLY A 14 -4.85 2.79 4.50
C GLY A 14 -5.40 3.51 3.27
N SER A 15 -4.51 3.90 2.36
CA SER A 15 -4.88 4.63 1.15
C SER A 15 -5.56 3.78 0.07
N VAL A 16 -5.29 2.46 0.06
CA VAL A 16 -5.78 1.53 -0.97
C VAL A 16 -6.50 0.30 -0.41
N SER A 17 -6.32 -0.01 0.88
CA SER A 17 -6.82 -1.25 1.50
C SER A 17 -7.29 -1.04 2.93
N VAL A 18 -8.27 -1.84 3.33
CA VAL A 18 -8.62 -2.08 4.73
C VAL A 18 -7.81 -3.28 5.21
N ASN A 19 -7.00 -3.07 6.25
CA ASN A 19 -6.23 -4.10 6.92
C ASN A 19 -6.89 -4.36 8.28
N PHE A 20 -7.16 -5.62 8.60
CA PHE A 20 -7.85 -6.03 9.81
C PHE A 20 -7.05 -7.15 10.47
N VAL A 21 -6.78 -6.99 11.76
CA VAL A 21 -6.08 -7.97 12.57
C VAL A 21 -6.92 -8.24 13.82
N ASN A 22 -7.18 -9.50 14.10
CA ASN A 22 -7.77 -9.94 15.36
C ASN A 22 -6.72 -10.70 16.16
N ILE A 23 -6.61 -10.38 17.44
CA ILE A 23 -5.78 -11.08 18.41
C ILE A 23 -6.70 -11.60 19.51
N ASP A 24 -6.61 -12.89 19.82
CA ASP A 24 -7.33 -13.48 20.96
C ASP A 24 -6.47 -13.47 22.25
N ASP A 25 -7.05 -13.97 23.34
CA ASP A 25 -6.36 -14.07 24.64
C ASP A 25 -5.14 -15.02 24.60
N GLU A 26 -5.15 -16.03 23.72
CA GLU A 26 -4.04 -16.97 23.53
C GLU A 26 -2.93 -16.41 22.63
N ASN A 27 -3.09 -15.19 22.11
CA ASN A 27 -2.23 -14.53 21.12
C ASN A 27 -2.27 -15.17 19.74
N ASN A 28 -3.31 -15.93 19.40
CA ASN A 28 -3.54 -16.33 18.02
C ASN A 28 -3.92 -15.07 17.22
N ILE A 29 -3.36 -14.97 16.01
CA ILE A 29 -3.54 -13.81 15.13
C ILE A 29 -4.33 -14.26 13.90
N ASN A 30 -5.44 -13.59 13.64
CA ASN A 30 -6.17 -13.71 12.38
C ASN A 30 -6.01 -12.41 11.56
N ILE A 31 -5.64 -12.55 10.28
CA ILE A 31 -5.31 -11.43 9.39
C ILE A 31 -6.27 -11.43 8.21
N ILE A 32 -6.91 -10.28 7.96
CA ILE A 32 -7.75 -10.05 6.79
C ILE A 32 -7.29 -8.75 6.13
N LYS A 33 -7.07 -8.80 4.81
CA LYS A 33 -6.65 -7.65 4.02
C LYS A 33 -7.47 -7.59 2.74
N ARG A 34 -8.10 -6.44 2.47
CA ARG A 34 -8.93 -6.23 1.27
C ARG A 34 -8.69 -4.87 0.64
N PRO A 35 -8.54 -4.78 -0.69
CA PRO A 35 -8.55 -3.49 -1.37
C PRO A 35 -9.93 -2.83 -1.20
N HIS A 36 -9.97 -1.53 -0.94
CA HIS A 36 -11.25 -0.84 -0.76
C HIS A 36 -11.76 -0.12 -2.00
N LEU A 37 -10.92 0.11 -3.02
CA LEU A 37 -11.32 0.73 -4.29
C LEU A 37 -12.16 2.03 -4.12
N GLY A 38 -11.78 2.85 -3.14
CA GLY A 38 -12.51 4.07 -2.75
C GLY A 38 -13.68 3.91 -1.77
N ASN A 39 -14.07 2.69 -1.38
CA ASN A 39 -15.20 2.39 -0.48
C ASN A 39 -14.77 1.67 0.82
N PRO A 40 -13.92 2.28 1.66
CA PRO A 40 -13.36 1.60 2.85
C PRO A 40 -14.40 1.19 3.89
N SER A 41 -15.48 1.96 4.09
CA SER A 41 -16.53 1.62 5.04
C SER A 41 -17.30 0.36 4.62
N GLU A 42 -17.64 0.24 3.33
CA GLU A 42 -18.33 -0.94 2.80
C GLU A 42 -17.49 -2.20 2.95
N VAL A 43 -16.20 -2.13 2.61
CA VAL A 43 -15.28 -3.27 2.79
C VAL A 43 -15.13 -3.67 4.25
N LEU A 44 -15.11 -2.70 5.17
CA LEU A 44 -15.06 -3.00 6.59
C LEU A 44 -16.35 -3.67 7.08
N ASP A 45 -17.51 -3.20 6.62
CA ASP A 45 -18.81 -3.82 6.93
C ASP A 45 -18.89 -5.26 6.40
N GLU A 46 -18.38 -5.54 5.21
CA GLU A 46 -18.27 -6.88 4.64
C GLU A 46 -17.39 -7.80 5.50
N ILE A 47 -16.20 -7.33 5.89
CA ILE A 47 -15.28 -8.08 6.77
C ILE A 47 -15.99 -8.46 8.07
N LEU A 48 -16.70 -7.52 8.69
CA LEU A 48 -17.44 -7.77 9.93
C LEU A 48 -18.67 -8.67 9.74
N ALA A 49 -19.35 -8.57 8.60
CA ALA A 49 -20.52 -9.39 8.28
C ALA A 49 -20.16 -10.87 8.09
N GLU A 50 -19.04 -11.13 7.42
CA GLU A 50 -18.49 -12.47 7.20
C GLU A 50 -17.91 -13.09 8.49
N ASN A 51 -17.44 -12.24 9.41
CA ASN A 51 -16.79 -12.65 10.65
C ASN A 51 -17.59 -12.20 11.88
N LYS A 52 -18.81 -12.71 12.04
CA LYS A 52 -19.75 -12.27 13.10
C LYS A 52 -19.17 -12.34 14.52
N SER A 53 -18.33 -13.34 14.80
CA SER A 53 -17.65 -13.46 16.11
C SER A 53 -16.71 -12.30 16.42
N LEU A 54 -16.24 -11.59 15.39
CA LEU A 54 -15.37 -10.43 15.56
C LEU A 54 -16.14 -9.17 15.95
N LYS A 55 -17.48 -9.16 15.89
CA LYS A 55 -18.32 -8.00 16.24
C LYS A 55 -18.40 -7.70 17.74
N GLU A 56 -18.22 -8.72 18.57
CA GLU A 56 -18.29 -8.62 20.03
C GLU A 56 -16.89 -8.53 20.65
N CYS A 57 -16.00 -7.79 20.00
CA CYS A 57 -14.59 -7.61 20.40
C CYS A 57 -14.29 -6.14 20.68
N PHE A 58 -13.13 -5.88 21.27
CA PHE A 58 -12.62 -4.52 21.36
C PHE A 58 -12.01 -4.06 20.04
N TYR A 59 -12.01 -2.76 19.76
CA TYR A 59 -11.57 -2.18 18.49
C TYR A 59 -10.60 -1.03 18.68
N LYS A 60 -9.61 -0.94 17.81
CA LYS A 60 -8.78 0.25 17.63
C LYS A 60 -8.54 0.51 16.16
N VAL A 61 -8.71 1.75 15.72
CA VAL A 61 -8.65 2.10 14.29
C VAL A 61 -7.53 3.11 14.03
N SER A 62 -6.64 2.79 13.08
CA SER A 62 -5.61 3.69 12.55
C SER A 62 -5.87 4.04 11.07
N GLY A 63 -5.10 4.98 10.53
CA GLY A 63 -5.21 5.42 9.14
C GLY A 63 -6.28 6.50 8.92
N SER A 64 -6.82 6.59 7.71
CA SER A 64 -7.62 7.73 7.22
C SER A 64 -8.91 8.03 7.99
N PHE A 65 -9.40 7.08 8.79
CA PHE A 65 -10.60 7.25 9.64
C PHE A 65 -10.34 6.77 11.08
N GLY A 66 -9.08 6.62 11.47
CA GLY A 66 -8.68 6.13 12.76
C GLY A 66 -8.75 7.17 13.88
N ASP A 67 -8.88 6.68 15.11
CA ASP A 67 -8.75 7.48 16.33
C ASP A 67 -7.32 7.48 16.88
N VAL A 68 -6.44 6.60 16.35
CA VAL A 68 -5.01 6.57 16.67
C VAL A 68 -4.15 6.83 15.44
N SER A 69 -3.05 7.54 15.64
CA SER A 69 -2.03 7.75 14.62
C SER A 69 -1.33 6.43 14.25
N GLU A 70 -1.04 6.24 12.96
CA GLU A 70 -0.26 5.10 12.48
C GLU A 70 1.13 5.03 13.12
N VAL A 71 1.73 6.18 13.50
CA VAL A 71 3.02 6.23 14.22
C VAL A 71 2.93 5.47 15.54
N VAL A 72 1.88 5.71 16.32
CA VAL A 72 1.67 5.07 17.63
C VAL A 72 1.39 3.57 17.47
N ALA A 73 0.61 3.20 16.45
CA ALA A 73 0.37 1.79 16.14
C ALA A 73 1.67 1.08 15.72
N VAL A 74 2.46 1.67 14.83
CA VAL A 74 3.74 1.11 14.39
C VAL A 74 4.71 0.98 15.55
N GLU A 75 4.87 2.01 16.39
CA GLU A 75 5.73 1.96 17.58
C GLU A 75 5.34 0.81 18.52
N ARG A 76 4.04 0.64 18.78
CA ARG A 76 3.54 -0.48 19.58
C ARG A 76 3.78 -1.85 18.93
N GLY A 77 3.65 -1.93 17.61
CA GLY A 77 3.95 -3.14 16.85
C GLY A 77 5.44 -3.50 16.92
N ILE A 78 6.35 -2.52 16.90
CA ILE A 78 7.79 -2.75 17.05
C ILE A 78 8.09 -3.29 18.44
N SER A 79 7.49 -2.70 19.48
CA SER A 79 7.74 -3.09 20.87
C SER A 79 7.24 -4.49 21.25
N SER A 80 6.51 -5.18 20.37
CA SER A 80 6.12 -6.58 20.59
C SER A 80 7.20 -7.58 20.21
N PHE A 81 8.24 -7.15 19.49
CA PHE A 81 9.37 -8.00 19.12
C PHE A 81 10.53 -7.81 20.08
N ASP A 82 11.17 -8.91 20.49
CA ASP A 82 12.43 -8.90 21.22
C ASP A 82 13.62 -8.69 20.27
N GLU A 83 13.53 -7.65 19.43
CA GLU A 83 14.47 -7.35 18.36
C GLU A 83 14.65 -5.84 18.20
N LYS A 84 15.88 -5.41 17.89
CA LYS A 84 16.18 -4.00 17.61
C LYS A 84 16.27 -3.75 16.11
N PHE A 85 15.57 -2.72 15.64
CA PHE A 85 15.65 -2.23 14.27
C PHE A 85 16.25 -0.81 14.26
N SER A 86 17.00 -0.46 13.23
CA SER A 86 17.48 0.92 13.05
C SER A 86 16.34 1.81 12.52
N VAL A 87 15.52 1.24 11.64
CA VAL A 87 14.43 1.93 10.96
C VAL A 87 13.31 0.94 10.60
N VAL A 88 12.11 1.47 10.41
CA VAL A 88 10.98 0.75 9.81
C VAL A 88 10.55 1.48 8.54
N LEU A 89 10.34 0.74 7.46
CA LEU A 89 9.90 1.29 6.19
C LEU A 89 8.50 0.77 5.86
N SER A 90 7.51 1.65 5.93
CA SER A 90 6.16 1.37 5.43
C SER A 90 6.09 1.58 3.94
N LEU A 91 5.78 0.50 3.23
CA LEU A 91 5.66 0.44 1.79
C LEU A 91 4.18 0.40 1.39
N GLY A 92 3.56 1.58 1.40
CA GLY A 92 2.15 1.76 1.08
C GLY A 92 1.84 1.82 -0.42
N GLY A 93 0.54 1.98 -0.71
CA GLY A 93 0.05 2.18 -2.09
C GLY A 93 0.44 3.54 -2.63
N GLU A 94 0.22 4.61 -1.88
CA GLU A 94 0.45 5.99 -2.34
C GLU A 94 1.83 6.55 -1.98
N ALA A 95 2.36 6.17 -0.82
CA ALA A 95 3.59 6.74 -0.28
C ALA A 95 4.44 5.67 0.42
N PHE A 96 5.74 5.94 0.48
CA PHE A 96 6.69 5.20 1.33
C PHE A 96 7.11 6.09 2.49
N VAL A 97 7.02 5.55 3.71
CA VAL A 97 7.30 6.26 4.96
C VAL A 97 8.40 5.51 5.71
N LEU A 98 9.44 6.23 6.10
CA LEU A 98 10.56 5.74 6.90
C LEU A 98 10.45 6.28 8.32
N TYR A 99 10.25 5.39 9.27
CA TYR A 99 10.29 5.65 10.70
C TYR A 99 11.71 5.40 11.21
N ILE A 100 12.31 6.41 11.81
CA ILE A 100 13.67 6.34 12.38
C ILE A 100 13.55 6.04 13.87
N LEU A 101 14.25 5.01 14.32
CA LEU A 101 14.19 4.54 15.71
C LEU A 101 15.41 4.97 16.51
N ASP A 102 15.23 5.19 17.80
CA ASP A 102 16.33 5.29 18.76
C ASP A 102 16.77 3.92 19.30
N VAL A 103 17.66 3.92 20.30
CA VAL A 103 18.24 2.72 20.90
C VAL A 103 17.24 1.89 21.73
N ASP A 104 16.15 2.53 22.16
CA ASP A 104 15.07 1.95 22.97
C ASP A 104 13.89 1.51 22.09
N GLY A 105 13.94 1.81 20.79
CA GLY A 105 12.94 1.42 19.79
C GLY A 105 11.83 2.44 19.59
N HIS A 106 11.97 3.66 20.10
CA HIS A 106 11.01 4.74 19.91
C HIS A 106 11.22 5.47 18.59
N ILE A 107 10.13 5.89 17.96
CA ILE A 107 10.15 6.65 16.71
C ILE A 107 10.54 8.10 17.02
N VAL A 108 11.76 8.49 16.64
CA VAL A 108 12.29 9.84 16.87
C VAL A 108 12.16 10.76 15.67
N ASN A 109 11.93 10.22 14.48
CA ASN A 109 11.74 11.01 13.26
C ASN A 109 11.01 10.20 12.18
N VAL A 110 10.31 10.91 11.30
CA VAL A 110 9.54 10.33 10.19
C VAL A 110 9.91 11.06 8.91
N LEU A 111 10.38 10.30 7.92
CA LEU A 111 10.65 10.80 6.57
C LEU A 111 9.69 10.13 5.59
N SER A 112 9.21 10.86 4.60
CA SER A 112 8.28 10.33 3.60
C SER A 112 8.65 10.79 2.19
N HIS A 113 8.26 10.00 1.19
CA HIS A 113 8.44 10.34 -0.22
C HIS A 113 7.08 10.50 -0.92
N ASP A 114 6.53 11.72 -0.86
CA ASP A 114 5.11 11.95 -1.18
C ASP A 114 4.89 12.77 -2.45
N LYS A 115 5.92 12.96 -3.29
CA LYS A 115 5.90 14.00 -4.34
C LYS A 115 5.69 13.50 -5.76
N CYS A 116 5.63 12.19 -5.99
CA CYS A 116 5.27 11.65 -7.30
C CYS A 116 4.78 10.20 -7.17
N ALA A 117 3.61 9.91 -7.74
CA ALA A 117 3.08 8.54 -7.81
C ALA A 117 4.08 7.55 -8.43
N ALA A 118 4.98 8.01 -9.30
CA ALA A 118 6.07 7.16 -9.81
C ALA A 118 6.86 6.61 -8.62
N GLY A 119 6.85 5.30 -8.41
CA GLY A 119 7.66 4.66 -7.38
C GLY A 119 6.96 4.37 -6.05
N SER A 120 5.62 4.42 -6.00
CA SER A 120 4.83 3.81 -4.93
C SER A 120 4.27 2.45 -5.37
N GLY A 121 3.62 1.70 -4.47
CA GLY A 121 2.97 0.42 -4.80
C GLY A 121 1.88 0.57 -5.88
N GLU A 122 1.09 1.64 -5.81
CA GLU A 122 0.00 1.92 -6.76
C GLU A 122 0.52 2.11 -8.19
N PHE A 123 1.71 2.69 -8.37
CA PHE A 123 2.28 2.84 -9.70
C PHE A 123 2.64 1.51 -10.36
N PHE A 124 3.06 0.53 -9.57
CA PHE A 124 3.31 -0.83 -10.06
C PHE A 124 2.00 -1.49 -10.51
N ILE A 125 0.92 -1.36 -9.72
CA ILE A 125 -0.43 -1.84 -10.10
C ILE A 125 -0.88 -1.18 -11.41
N GLN A 126 -0.73 0.14 -11.54
CA GLN A 126 -1.06 0.85 -12.79
C GLN A 126 -0.26 0.35 -14.01
N GLN A 127 0.96 -0.16 -13.85
CA GLN A 127 1.71 -0.74 -14.97
C GLN A 127 1.18 -2.12 -15.33
N ILE A 128 0.91 -2.95 -14.32
CA ILE A 128 0.34 -4.30 -14.45
C ILE A 128 -1.00 -4.26 -15.18
N ASP A 129 -1.90 -3.35 -14.77
CA ASP A 129 -3.21 -3.18 -15.40
C ASP A 129 -3.11 -2.80 -16.88
N ARG A 130 -2.15 -1.91 -17.22
CA ARG A 130 -1.90 -1.50 -18.62
C ARG A 130 -1.34 -2.62 -19.48
N LEU A 131 -0.57 -3.53 -18.88
CA LEU A 131 0.00 -4.69 -19.53
C LEU A 131 -1.01 -5.86 -19.59
N ASN A 132 -2.17 -5.71 -18.96
CA ASN A 132 -3.23 -6.71 -18.87
C ASN A 132 -2.71 -8.05 -18.33
N ILE A 133 -1.90 -7.99 -17.28
CA ILE A 133 -1.36 -9.14 -16.56
C ILE A 133 -1.85 -9.10 -15.11
N THR A 134 -1.89 -10.24 -14.44
CA THR A 134 -2.25 -10.27 -13.01
C THR A 134 -1.06 -9.93 -12.12
N LEU A 135 -1.31 -9.49 -10.88
CA LEU A 135 -0.23 -9.20 -9.93
C LEU A 135 0.69 -10.42 -9.66
N PRO A 136 0.18 -11.65 -9.42
CA PRO A 136 1.04 -12.82 -9.24
C PRO A 136 1.93 -13.10 -10.46
N GLU A 137 1.38 -13.00 -11.67
CA GLU A 137 2.16 -13.16 -12.91
C GLU A 137 3.23 -12.08 -13.02
N ALA A 138 2.88 -10.83 -12.73
CA ALA A 138 3.81 -9.71 -12.79
C ALA A 138 4.99 -9.87 -11.81
N ILE A 139 4.75 -10.38 -10.60
CA ILE A 139 5.83 -10.67 -9.63
C ILE A 139 6.79 -11.72 -10.18
N ILE A 140 6.26 -12.80 -10.78
CA ILE A 140 7.06 -13.87 -11.39
C ILE A 140 7.88 -13.34 -12.57
N LEU A 141 7.26 -12.53 -13.45
CA LEU A 141 7.90 -11.94 -14.62
C LEU A 141 8.99 -10.94 -14.20
N ALA A 142 8.72 -10.09 -13.22
CA ALA A 142 9.70 -9.14 -12.68
C ALA A 142 10.96 -9.85 -12.14
N GLY A 143 10.80 -11.04 -11.54
CA GLY A 143 11.94 -11.83 -11.05
C GLY A 143 12.84 -12.42 -12.14
N LYS A 144 12.39 -12.43 -13.40
CA LYS A 144 13.14 -12.93 -14.57
C LYS A 144 13.74 -11.82 -15.42
N GLY A 145 13.23 -10.60 -15.28
CA GLY A 145 13.67 -9.44 -16.05
C GLY A 145 15.01 -8.89 -15.57
N LYS A 146 15.66 -8.12 -16.44
CA LYS A 146 16.82 -7.30 -16.09
C LYS A 146 16.42 -5.83 -16.01
N LYS A 147 17.15 -5.08 -15.17
CA LYS A 147 17.03 -3.63 -15.13
C LYS A 147 17.43 -3.03 -16.48
N ILE A 148 16.55 -2.22 -17.05
CA ILE A 148 16.77 -1.38 -18.21
C ILE A 148 16.57 0.10 -17.85
N GLU A 149 17.03 0.98 -18.73
CA GLU A 149 16.80 2.40 -18.58
C GLU A 149 15.37 2.75 -19.02
N ILE A 150 14.61 3.34 -18.08
CA ILE A 150 13.26 3.86 -18.27
C ILE A 150 13.21 5.26 -17.67
N ALA A 151 12.52 6.18 -18.35
CA ALA A 151 12.26 7.52 -17.85
C ALA A 151 11.58 7.48 -16.47
N SER A 152 12.31 7.77 -15.39
CA SER A 152 11.84 7.53 -14.01
C SER A 152 11.41 8.80 -13.25
N ARG A 153 11.51 9.98 -13.88
CA ARG A 153 11.26 11.27 -13.20
C ARG A 153 9.79 11.57 -12.91
N CYS A 154 8.88 11.15 -13.79
CA CYS A 154 7.44 11.39 -13.68
C CYS A 154 6.68 10.15 -14.15
N SER A 155 5.56 9.81 -13.51
CA SER A 155 4.74 8.65 -13.86
C SER A 155 4.20 8.74 -15.28
N VAL A 156 3.88 9.94 -15.77
CA VAL A 156 3.43 10.18 -17.15
C VAL A 156 4.52 9.84 -18.16
N HIS A 157 5.74 10.35 -17.96
CA HIS A 157 6.86 10.08 -18.87
C HIS A 157 7.30 8.62 -18.81
N CYS A 158 7.29 8.01 -17.62
CA CYS A 158 7.59 6.59 -17.44
C CYS A 158 6.62 5.73 -18.26
N LYS A 159 5.32 6.00 -18.15
CA LYS A 159 4.25 5.34 -18.91
C LYS A 159 4.46 5.45 -20.43
N SER A 160 4.77 6.65 -20.93
CA SER A 160 5.02 6.87 -22.35
C SER A 160 6.26 6.13 -22.86
N ASP A 161 7.36 6.17 -22.10
CA ASP A 161 8.62 5.53 -22.46
C ASP A 161 8.49 3.99 -22.47
N ILE A 162 7.82 3.41 -21.46
CA ILE A 162 7.50 1.98 -21.42
C ILE A 162 6.74 1.54 -22.68
N THR A 163 5.65 2.24 -23.01
CA THR A 163 4.84 1.91 -24.18
C THR A 163 5.65 2.02 -25.48
N HIS A 164 6.46 3.06 -25.63
CA HIS A 164 7.30 3.24 -26.81
C HIS A 164 8.33 2.10 -26.97
N LYS A 165 9.05 1.74 -25.90
CA LYS A 165 10.06 0.68 -25.91
C LYS A 165 9.44 -0.69 -26.21
N LEU A 166 8.28 -1.00 -25.63
CA LEU A 166 7.56 -2.25 -25.88
C LEU A 166 7.08 -2.32 -27.34
N ASN A 167 6.47 -1.25 -27.86
CA ASN A 167 5.99 -1.22 -29.25
C ASN A 167 7.12 -1.39 -30.28
N ARG A 168 8.33 -0.92 -29.96
CA ARG A 168 9.52 -1.07 -30.81
C ARG A 168 10.25 -2.39 -30.62
N GLY A 169 9.82 -3.23 -29.68
CA GLY A 169 10.51 -4.48 -29.34
C GLY A 169 11.91 -4.28 -28.74
N GLU A 170 12.19 -3.11 -28.16
CA GLU A 170 13.48 -2.79 -27.53
C GLU A 170 13.64 -3.44 -26.15
N THR A 171 12.53 -3.85 -25.54
CA THR A 171 12.48 -4.44 -24.20
C THR A 171 11.38 -5.50 -24.11
N SER A 172 11.48 -6.34 -23.10
CA SER A 172 10.44 -7.29 -22.70
C SER A 172 9.55 -6.74 -21.57
N VAL A 173 8.43 -7.40 -21.30
CA VAL A 173 7.54 -7.07 -20.17
C VAL A 173 8.25 -7.33 -18.83
N GLU A 174 8.99 -8.42 -18.76
CA GLU A 174 9.82 -8.82 -17.63
C GLU A 174 10.80 -7.71 -17.25
N ASP A 175 11.52 -7.18 -18.25
CA ASP A 175 12.50 -6.10 -18.08
C ASP A 175 11.83 -4.80 -17.60
N VAL A 176 10.65 -4.48 -18.12
CA VAL A 176 9.86 -3.32 -17.68
C VAL A 176 9.49 -3.47 -16.20
N LEU A 177 8.93 -4.61 -15.80
CA LEU A 177 8.49 -4.84 -14.43
C LEU A 177 9.68 -4.81 -13.45
N ALA A 178 10.79 -5.49 -13.79
CA ALA A 178 12.02 -5.46 -13.01
C ALA A 178 12.57 -4.03 -12.83
N SER A 179 12.49 -3.21 -13.89
CA SER A 179 12.97 -1.83 -13.88
C SER A 179 12.09 -0.91 -13.04
N VAL A 180 10.77 -1.10 -13.04
CA VAL A 180 9.84 -0.38 -12.18
C VAL A 180 10.12 -0.69 -10.70
N LEU A 181 10.27 -1.97 -10.34
CA LEU A 181 10.63 -2.37 -8.97
C LEU A 181 12.02 -1.85 -8.57
N SER A 182 13.00 -1.88 -9.49
CA SER A 182 14.34 -1.33 -9.27
C SER A 182 14.33 0.18 -9.01
N SER A 183 13.44 0.91 -9.71
CA SER A 183 13.22 2.35 -9.51
C SER A 183 12.61 2.63 -8.13
N MET A 184 11.64 1.84 -7.70
CA MET A 184 11.06 1.92 -6.34
C MET A 184 12.13 1.68 -5.28
N ALA A 185 12.96 0.64 -5.42
CA ALA A 185 14.07 0.34 -4.50
C ALA A 185 15.10 1.47 -4.46
N SER A 186 15.41 2.09 -5.60
CA SER A 186 16.35 3.22 -5.68
C SER A 186 15.86 4.44 -4.89
N LYS A 187 14.54 4.68 -4.84
CA LYS A 187 13.95 5.76 -4.03
C LYS A 187 14.09 5.49 -2.54
N ILE A 188 13.92 4.25 -2.11
CA ILE A 188 14.12 3.84 -0.72
C ILE A 188 15.57 4.05 -0.31
N LYS A 189 16.53 3.66 -1.16
CA LYS A 189 17.95 3.95 -0.92
C LYS A 189 18.20 5.45 -0.73
N GLY A 190 17.54 6.30 -1.52
CA GLY A 190 17.58 7.76 -1.35
C GLY A 190 16.99 8.23 0.00
N LEU A 191 15.87 7.66 0.43
CA LEU A 191 15.22 7.97 1.71
C LEU A 191 16.09 7.55 2.90
N LEU A 192 16.69 6.35 2.83
CA LEU A 192 17.64 5.86 3.82
C LEU A 192 18.89 6.76 3.87
N PHE A 193 19.42 7.19 2.73
CA PHE A 193 20.54 8.14 2.70
C PHE A 193 20.17 9.49 3.33
N GLN A 194 18.96 10.00 3.06
CA GLN A 194 18.45 11.24 3.66
C GLN A 194 18.30 11.16 5.18
N SER A 195 18.04 9.96 5.73
CA SER A 195 17.91 9.75 7.18
C SER A 195 19.18 10.08 7.95
N ARG A 196 20.36 9.96 7.32
CA ARG A 196 21.69 10.11 7.94
C ARG A 196 21.94 9.15 9.12
N VAL A 197 21.17 8.06 9.20
CA VAL A 197 21.35 6.99 10.19
C VAL A 197 22.19 5.87 9.58
N ASP A 198 23.06 5.26 10.38
CA ASP A 198 23.71 4.01 10.02
C ASP A 198 22.71 2.86 10.17
N VAL A 199 22.08 2.49 9.05
CA VAL A 199 21.02 1.49 9.03
C VAL A 199 21.63 0.10 8.97
N LYS A 200 21.54 -0.67 10.06
CA LYS A 200 21.99 -2.07 10.11
C LYS A 200 20.86 -3.06 9.90
N ARG A 201 19.70 -2.79 10.50
CA ARG A 201 18.50 -3.64 10.40
C ARG A 201 17.31 -2.79 10.02
N LEU A 202 16.62 -3.18 8.95
CA LEU A 202 15.46 -2.52 8.38
C LEU A 202 14.27 -3.47 8.41
N LEU A 203 13.22 -3.10 9.14
CA LEU A 203 11.94 -3.81 9.08
C LEU A 203 11.09 -3.24 7.92
N LEU A 204 10.66 -4.10 7.00
CA LEU A 204 9.68 -3.74 5.98
C LEU A 204 8.26 -3.99 6.49
N ILE A 205 7.38 -3.02 6.32
CA ILE A 205 5.94 -3.15 6.57
C ILE A 205 5.15 -2.64 5.35
N GLY A 206 3.84 -2.85 5.34
CA GLY A 206 2.96 -2.46 4.24
C GLY A 206 2.83 -3.53 3.14
N GLY A 207 1.91 -3.29 2.19
CA GLY A 207 1.50 -4.30 1.20
C GLY A 207 2.58 -4.71 0.22
N VAL A 208 3.48 -3.80 -0.16
CA VAL A 208 4.57 -4.10 -1.11
C VAL A 208 5.60 -5.07 -0.50
N ALA A 209 5.65 -5.21 0.83
CA ALA A 209 6.50 -6.21 1.49
C ALA A 209 6.14 -7.67 1.11
N LEU A 210 4.94 -7.91 0.55
CA LEU A 210 4.52 -9.21 0.00
C LEU A 210 5.04 -9.48 -1.42
N ASN A 211 5.69 -8.50 -2.06
CA ASN A 211 6.25 -8.66 -3.40
C ASN A 211 7.68 -9.19 -3.29
N ASP A 212 7.85 -10.51 -3.38
CA ASP A 212 9.15 -11.17 -3.24
C ASP A 212 10.19 -10.69 -4.26
N ALA A 213 9.77 -10.39 -5.50
CA ALA A 213 10.67 -9.84 -6.53
C ALA A 213 11.20 -8.46 -6.11
N PHE A 214 10.33 -7.62 -5.55
CA PHE A 214 10.73 -6.32 -5.02
C PHE A 214 11.65 -6.46 -3.81
N VAL A 215 11.32 -7.30 -2.83
CA VAL A 215 12.13 -7.52 -1.63
C VAL A 215 13.53 -8.03 -2.01
N LYS A 216 13.61 -8.94 -2.99
CA LYS A 216 14.89 -9.41 -3.54
C LYS A 216 15.71 -8.26 -4.14
N ILE A 217 15.11 -7.47 -5.04
CA ILE A 217 15.79 -6.32 -5.67
C ILE A 217 16.24 -5.30 -4.61
N LEU A 218 15.44 -5.07 -3.57
CA LEU A 218 15.79 -4.16 -2.49
C LEU A 218 16.99 -4.67 -1.68
N ARG A 219 17.02 -5.96 -1.34
CA ARG A 219 18.17 -6.61 -0.66
C ARG A 219 19.45 -6.49 -1.48
N GLU A 220 19.37 -6.71 -2.79
CA GLU A 220 20.51 -6.53 -3.71
C GLU A 220 21.02 -5.08 -3.74
N GLN A 221 20.16 -4.08 -3.56
CA GLN A 221 20.58 -2.67 -3.53
C GLN A 221 21.12 -2.20 -2.18
N LEU A 222 20.85 -2.96 -1.11
CA LEU A 222 21.16 -2.67 0.29
C LEU A 222 21.99 -3.82 0.90
N GLU A 223 23.09 -4.20 0.23
CA GLU A 223 23.92 -5.37 0.58
C GLU A 223 24.42 -5.38 2.04
N ASP A 224 24.64 -4.20 2.64
CA ASP A 224 25.12 -4.03 4.01
C ASP A 224 24.00 -3.91 5.07
N VAL A 225 22.73 -4.09 4.67
CA VAL A 225 21.55 -3.92 5.54
C VAL A 225 20.79 -5.24 5.67
N GLU A 226 20.50 -5.66 6.89
CA GLU A 226 19.60 -6.77 7.16
C GLU A 226 18.15 -6.31 6.90
N VAL A 227 17.57 -6.74 5.78
CA VAL A 227 16.16 -6.46 5.42
C VAL A 227 15.25 -7.57 5.94
N VAL A 228 14.44 -7.22 6.95
CA VAL A 228 13.56 -8.12 7.68
C VAL A 228 12.11 -7.92 7.24
N VAL A 229 11.40 -9.04 7.03
CA VAL A 229 9.96 -9.09 6.79
C VAL A 229 9.38 -10.08 7.79
N LYS A 230 8.29 -9.70 8.47
CA LYS A 230 7.57 -10.52 9.45
C LYS A 230 6.22 -10.94 8.88
N ASP A 231 5.61 -11.96 9.46
CA ASP A 231 4.30 -12.46 9.02
C ASP A 231 3.20 -11.38 9.10
N VAL A 232 3.31 -10.48 10.08
CA VAL A 232 2.41 -9.33 10.27
C VAL A 232 2.78 -8.09 9.44
N SER A 233 3.92 -8.08 8.73
CA SER A 233 4.44 -6.90 8.03
C SER A 233 3.42 -6.26 7.09
N SER A 234 2.62 -7.07 6.39
CA SER A 234 1.65 -6.56 5.41
C SER A 234 0.45 -5.82 6.00
N VAL A 235 0.24 -5.96 7.31
CA VAL A 235 -0.88 -5.41 8.09
C VAL A 235 -0.40 -4.77 9.39
N PHE A 236 0.85 -4.31 9.42
CA PHE A 236 1.56 -3.98 10.65
C PHE A 236 0.89 -2.87 11.47
N GLU A 237 0.34 -1.88 10.80
CA GLU A 237 -0.40 -0.77 11.42
C GLU A 237 -1.70 -1.28 12.09
N ALA A 238 -2.39 -2.24 11.48
CA ALA A 238 -3.54 -2.89 12.09
C ALA A 238 -3.11 -3.81 13.26
N TYR A 239 -2.01 -4.55 13.11
CA TYR A 239 -1.45 -5.37 14.19
C TYR A 239 -1.08 -4.54 15.42
N GLY A 240 -0.39 -3.41 15.23
CA GLY A 240 -0.08 -2.47 16.30
C GLY A 240 -1.32 -1.87 16.96
N SER A 241 -2.35 -1.56 16.17
CA SER A 241 -3.65 -1.10 16.69
C SER A 241 -4.32 -2.17 17.56
N ALA A 242 -4.29 -3.44 17.16
CA ALA A 242 -4.84 -4.55 17.94
C ALA A 242 -4.11 -4.72 19.29
N LEU A 243 -2.79 -4.57 19.27
CA LEU A 243 -1.96 -4.61 20.49
C LEU A 243 -2.24 -3.44 21.43
N LEU A 244 -2.42 -2.22 20.91
CA LEU A 244 -2.81 -1.06 21.72
C LEU A 244 -4.14 -1.29 22.43
N GLU A 245 -5.11 -1.90 21.74
CA GLU A 245 -6.39 -2.24 22.36
C GLU A 245 -6.26 -3.36 23.39
N LYS A 246 -5.42 -4.37 23.12
CA LYS A 246 -5.11 -5.44 24.07
C LYS A 246 -4.48 -4.93 25.36
N ASP A 247 -3.60 -3.93 25.27
CA ASP A 247 -2.95 -3.34 26.45
C ASP A 247 -3.93 -2.50 27.30
N SER A 248 -4.92 -1.87 26.67
CA SER A 248 -5.89 -1.00 27.35
C SER A 248 -7.27 -1.06 26.69
N PRO A 249 -8.05 -2.14 26.94
CA PRO A 249 -9.34 -2.35 26.28
C PRO A 249 -10.33 -1.27 26.69
N LYS A 250 -10.87 -0.54 25.71
CA LYS A 250 -11.73 0.63 25.94
C LYS A 250 -12.94 0.67 25.01
N GLN A 251 -12.78 0.25 23.76
CA GLN A 251 -13.79 0.48 22.72
C GLN A 251 -14.38 -0.85 22.27
N THR A 252 -15.63 -1.12 22.64
CA THR A 252 -16.39 -2.29 22.14
C THR A 252 -17.18 -1.98 20.86
N GLU A 253 -17.16 -0.72 20.42
CA GLU A 253 -17.82 -0.26 19.21
C GLU A 253 -16.77 0.24 18.22
N LEU A 254 -16.99 -0.04 16.94
CA LEU A 254 -16.15 0.49 15.88
C LEU A 254 -16.45 1.98 15.67
N ILE A 255 -15.50 2.84 16.02
CA ILE A 255 -15.60 4.29 15.83
C ILE A 255 -14.75 4.70 14.65
N LEU A 256 -15.40 5.10 13.55
CA LEU A 256 -14.72 5.74 12.41
C LEU A 256 -14.82 7.26 12.54
N ASN A 257 -13.69 7.94 12.52
CA ASN A 257 -13.65 9.39 12.50
C ASN A 257 -14.02 9.91 11.11
N THR A 258 -15.33 10.03 10.86
CA THR A 258 -15.91 10.45 9.59
C THR A 258 -16.24 11.94 9.56
N SER A 259 -15.64 12.74 10.46
CA SER A 259 -15.93 14.18 10.53
C SER A 259 -15.65 14.82 9.18
N LYS A 260 -16.70 15.10 8.42
CA LYS A 260 -16.62 15.77 7.13
C LYS A 260 -16.06 17.15 7.39
N SER A 261 -14.78 17.33 7.10
CA SER A 261 -14.12 18.64 7.21
C SER A 261 -14.62 19.63 6.14
N PHE A 262 -15.30 19.13 5.12
CA PHE A 262 -15.82 19.90 4.01
C PHE A 262 -17.31 19.65 3.82
N SER A 263 -18.06 20.71 3.51
CA SER A 263 -19.44 20.59 3.03
C SER A 263 -19.46 19.78 1.74
N THR A 264 -20.24 18.72 1.70
CA THR A 264 -20.53 18.03 0.44
C THR A 264 -21.55 18.83 -0.34
N LEU A 265 -21.25 19.11 -1.61
CA LEU A 265 -22.25 19.64 -2.53
C LEU A 265 -23.31 18.55 -2.80
N PRO A 266 -24.55 18.93 -3.15
CA PRO A 266 -25.55 17.96 -3.56
C PRO A 266 -25.08 17.19 -4.81
N SER A 267 -25.57 15.97 -4.99
CA SER A 267 -25.19 15.11 -6.13
C SER A 267 -25.37 15.86 -7.46
N LEU A 268 -24.40 15.72 -8.38
CA LEU A 268 -24.51 16.28 -9.74
C LEU A 268 -25.77 15.83 -10.49
N GLU A 269 -26.31 14.66 -10.12
CA GLU A 269 -27.59 14.18 -10.67
C GLU A 269 -28.75 15.13 -10.38
N GLN A 270 -28.74 15.82 -9.23
CA GLN A 270 -29.75 16.82 -8.87
C GLN A 270 -29.67 18.11 -9.71
N PHE A 271 -28.58 18.27 -10.46
CA PHE A 271 -28.35 19.40 -11.35
C PHE A 271 -28.37 18.97 -12.82
N ARG A 272 -28.88 17.77 -13.14
CA ARG A 272 -28.99 17.27 -14.52
C ARG A 272 -29.75 18.24 -15.43
N ASP A 273 -30.76 18.91 -14.88
CA ASP A 273 -31.57 19.90 -15.61
C ASP A 273 -30.83 21.22 -15.89
N GLN A 274 -29.68 21.44 -15.23
CA GLN A 274 -28.85 22.64 -15.38
C GLN A 274 -27.61 22.42 -16.26
N VAL A 275 -27.41 21.20 -16.79
CA VAL A 275 -26.27 20.85 -17.63
C VAL A 275 -26.74 20.26 -18.96
N THR A 276 -26.03 20.55 -20.04
CA THR A 276 -26.22 19.85 -21.31
C THR A 276 -25.28 18.65 -21.34
N ILE A 277 -25.85 17.43 -21.29
CA ILE A 277 -25.07 16.20 -21.50
C ILE A 277 -24.77 16.11 -22.99
N ILE A 278 -23.51 16.29 -23.36
CA ILE A 278 -23.06 16.08 -24.74
C ILE A 278 -22.92 14.57 -24.93
N PRO A 279 -23.73 13.92 -25.80
CA PRO A 279 -23.52 12.52 -26.12
C PRO A 279 -22.14 12.35 -26.78
N PRO A 280 -21.46 11.22 -26.56
CA PRO A 280 -20.19 10.95 -27.25
C PRO A 280 -20.41 11.10 -28.75
N VAL A 281 -19.56 11.90 -29.40
CA VAL A 281 -19.60 12.05 -30.86
C VAL A 281 -19.32 10.68 -31.45
N GLU A 282 -20.23 10.18 -32.29
CA GLU A 282 -19.93 9.01 -33.10
C GLU A 282 -18.74 9.37 -34.00
N HIS A 283 -17.58 8.81 -33.68
CA HIS A 283 -16.42 8.95 -34.54
C HIS A 283 -16.76 8.31 -35.89
N LYS A 284 -16.63 9.13 -36.93
CA LYS A 284 -16.68 8.66 -38.30
C LYS A 284 -15.70 7.50 -38.49
N LYS A 285 -16.23 6.32 -38.79
CA LYS A 285 -15.44 5.15 -39.19
C LYS A 285 -15.10 5.25 -40.67
N ASP A 286 -14.49 6.36 -41.08
CA ASP A 286 -14.13 6.64 -42.48
C ASP A 286 -12.87 5.87 -42.91
N PHE A 287 -12.69 4.65 -42.39
CA PHE A 287 -11.64 3.75 -42.84
C PHE A 287 -12.23 2.93 -44.00
N ALA A 288 -12.03 3.40 -45.23
CA ALA A 288 -12.31 2.56 -46.38
C ALA A 288 -11.37 1.35 -46.33
N GLU A 289 -11.94 0.13 -46.45
CA GLU A 289 -11.26 -1.17 -46.21
C GLU A 289 -9.94 -1.37 -46.96
N ASN A 290 -9.68 -0.59 -48.02
CA ASN A 290 -8.50 -0.69 -48.89
C ASN A 290 -7.62 0.57 -48.93
N THR A 291 -7.70 1.49 -47.96
CA THR A 291 -6.82 2.67 -47.93
C THR A 291 -5.60 2.41 -47.05
N PRO A 292 -4.36 2.56 -47.54
CA PRO A 292 -3.18 2.39 -46.70
C PRO A 292 -3.14 3.47 -45.62
N PHE A 293 -3.01 3.05 -44.36
CA PHE A 293 -2.82 3.93 -43.21
C PHE A 293 -1.48 4.67 -43.34
N ILE A 294 -1.52 6.00 -43.34
CA ILE A 294 -0.32 6.86 -43.50
C ILE A 294 0.36 7.17 -42.16
N LEU A 295 -0.27 6.85 -41.03
CA LEU A 295 0.28 7.10 -39.70
C LEU A 295 0.13 5.85 -38.84
N GLY A 296 1.28 5.33 -38.39
CA GLY A 296 1.44 4.33 -37.34
C GLY A 296 2.23 4.92 -36.19
#